data_AF-A0A955I5L7-F1
#
_entry.id   AF-A0A955I5L7-F1
#
_cell.length_a   1.000
_cell.length_b   1.000
_cell.length_c   1.000
_cell.angle_alpha   90.00
_cell.angle_beta   90.00
_cell.angle_gamma   90.00
#
_symmetry.space_group_name_H-M   'P 1'
#
loop_
_entity.id
_entity.type
_entity.pdbx_description
1 polymer ?
#
loop_
_entity_poly.entity_id
_entity_poly.type
_entity_poly.pdbx_seq_one_letter_code
_entity_poly.pdbx_strand_id
1 'polypeptide(L)'
;PGIRFPETIISSLQNLNFDIISKEFGLPFVIQFDRGHTGGGTIFIREEAQLRSLAREFPKRIVRTAKMISGTAWTINACVTRFGIDYGGLSKQITGIKGLTKMEGGTVGNDWSASKHLDSSTINQVTEMTRRIGSEMYKANYSGIFGVDFIIDDGGEVFVIEVNARPVASISMHNKIMLQHKLIPFHLLHISEFLFASDAEYLNFINQKTGQNLKPAEMTAFIQDLNIASIKPIEASQIILRNTSNQEEKVKKKIESGVYNQNGWVRSGYSIDHIQEENEFLVQYAEKKRTISPNSEVGRIQAKESIINQDGKIEKKFHKAIKKMQQGITKLS
;
A
#
# COMPACT_ATOMS: atom_id res chain seq x y z
N PRO A 1 -14.57 -11.09 17.31
CA PRO A 1 -15.46 -11.83 16.38
C PRO A 1 -15.65 -11.08 15.06
N GLY A 2 -15.42 -11.74 13.91
CA GLY A 2 -15.67 -11.17 12.58
C GLY A 2 -14.49 -10.48 11.89
N ILE A 3 -13.28 -10.53 12.45
CA ILE A 3 -12.04 -10.22 11.72
C ILE A 3 -11.26 -11.52 11.62
N ARG A 4 -10.89 -11.91 10.41
CA ARG A 4 -10.12 -13.12 10.15
C ARG A 4 -8.65 -12.76 10.06
N PHE A 5 -7.83 -13.40 10.89
CA PHE A 5 -6.38 -13.33 10.84
C PHE A 5 -5.83 -14.71 10.46
N PRO A 6 -4.64 -14.80 9.84
CA PRO A 6 -3.90 -16.06 9.78
C PRO A 6 -3.72 -16.63 11.19
N GLU A 7 -3.83 -17.95 11.32
CA GLU A 7 -3.49 -18.65 12.56
C GLU A 7 -2.09 -18.26 13.03
N THR A 8 -1.96 -17.87 14.30
CA THR A 8 -0.81 -17.13 14.79
C THR A 8 -0.45 -17.55 16.22
N ILE A 9 0.85 -17.65 16.49
CA ILE A 9 1.44 -17.76 17.83
C ILE A 9 2.34 -16.54 18.06
N ILE A 10 2.35 -16.01 19.28
CA ILE A 10 3.27 -14.95 19.71
C ILE A 10 4.21 -15.54 20.76
N SER A 11 5.50 -15.53 20.49
CA SER A 11 6.52 -16.05 21.41
C SER A 11 7.90 -15.45 21.11
N SER A 12 8.84 -15.62 22.03
CA SER A 12 10.25 -15.31 21.76
C SER A 12 10.86 -16.34 20.82
N LEU A 13 11.74 -15.94 19.91
CA LEU A 13 12.38 -16.83 18.94
C LEU A 13 13.04 -18.07 19.57
N GLN A 14 13.69 -17.94 20.72
CA GLN A 14 14.33 -19.06 21.43
C GLN A 14 13.35 -20.15 21.90
N ASN A 15 12.06 -19.81 22.02
CA ASN A 15 11.02 -20.74 22.48
C ASN A 15 10.29 -21.42 21.30
N LEU A 16 10.59 -21.04 20.05
CA LEU A 16 9.97 -21.63 18.88
C LEU A 16 10.64 -22.98 18.56
N ASN A 17 9.82 -24.00 18.30
CA ASN A 17 10.28 -25.31 17.84
C ASN A 17 9.84 -25.53 16.38
N PHE A 18 10.80 -25.81 15.50
CA PHE A 18 10.54 -25.94 14.06
C PHE A 18 9.56 -27.08 13.74
N ASP A 19 9.74 -28.26 14.33
CA ASP A 19 8.92 -29.44 14.02
C ASP A 19 7.47 -29.24 14.47
N ILE A 20 7.26 -28.60 15.62
CA ILE A 20 5.93 -28.26 16.12
C ILE A 20 5.24 -27.27 15.17
N ILE A 21 5.92 -26.16 14.86
CA ILE A 21 5.34 -25.08 14.04
C ILE A 21 5.11 -25.55 12.61
N SER A 22 6.05 -26.27 12.00
CA SER A 22 5.90 -26.78 10.63
C SER A 22 4.80 -27.82 10.52
N LYS A 23 4.55 -28.62 11.55
CA LYS A 23 3.43 -29.56 11.61
C LYS A 23 2.08 -28.83 11.72
N GLU A 24 2.02 -27.75 12.48
CA GLU A 24 0.79 -26.97 12.71
C GLU A 24 0.46 -26.03 11.55
N PHE A 25 1.45 -25.26 11.09
CA PHE A 25 1.27 -24.19 10.10
C PHE A 25 1.68 -24.59 8.68
N GLY A 26 2.40 -25.69 8.50
CA GLY A 26 2.99 -26.06 7.23
C GLY A 26 4.23 -25.23 6.87
N LEU A 27 4.78 -25.49 5.69
CA LEU A 27 5.91 -24.76 5.14
C LEU A 27 5.54 -24.08 3.81
N PRO A 28 6.03 -22.85 3.57
CA PRO A 28 6.66 -21.98 4.56
C PRO A 28 5.67 -21.50 5.62
N PHE A 29 6.17 -21.19 6.81
CA PHE A 29 5.45 -20.32 7.77
C PHE A 29 6.13 -18.95 7.84
N VAL A 30 5.41 -17.95 8.34
CA VAL A 30 5.84 -16.55 8.33
C VAL A 30 6.21 -16.12 9.74
N ILE A 31 7.37 -15.48 9.89
CA ILE A 31 7.78 -14.79 11.12
C ILE A 31 7.78 -13.28 10.86
N GLN A 32 7.12 -12.53 11.75
CA GLN A 32 7.09 -11.08 11.71
C GLN A 32 7.61 -10.48 13.02
N PHE A 33 8.49 -9.50 12.90
CA PHE A 33 8.97 -8.71 14.04
C PHE A 33 7.92 -7.67 14.48
N ASP A 34 7.95 -7.26 15.74
CA ASP A 34 7.07 -6.21 16.28
C ASP A 34 7.27 -4.82 15.63
N ARG A 35 8.38 -4.63 14.92
CA ARG A 35 8.76 -3.41 14.20
C ARG A 35 9.43 -3.79 12.89
N GLY A 36 8.95 -3.19 11.81
CA GLY A 36 9.51 -3.33 10.47
C GLY A 36 9.04 -2.19 9.57
N HIS A 37 9.77 -1.96 8.48
CA HIS A 37 9.34 -1.05 7.42
C HIS A 37 9.48 -1.74 6.05
N THR A 38 8.52 -1.53 5.15
CA THR A 38 8.58 -1.98 3.75
C THR A 38 8.89 -3.47 3.56
N GLY A 39 8.31 -4.34 4.39
CA GLY A 39 8.49 -5.79 4.29
C GLY A 39 9.79 -6.34 4.90
N GLY A 40 10.71 -5.48 5.38
CA GLY A 40 11.96 -5.91 6.02
C GLY A 40 11.80 -6.61 7.38
N GLY A 41 10.57 -6.63 7.92
CA GLY A 41 10.24 -7.32 9.17
C GLY A 41 9.55 -8.68 8.97
N THR A 42 9.35 -9.13 7.72
CA THR A 42 8.63 -10.37 7.38
C THR A 42 9.58 -11.40 6.78
N ILE A 43 9.68 -12.56 7.41
CA ILE A 43 10.63 -13.63 7.06
C ILE A 43 9.85 -14.91 6.78
N PHE A 44 10.12 -15.55 5.64
CA PHE A 44 9.54 -16.84 5.28
C PHE A 44 10.48 -17.98 5.71
N ILE A 45 10.02 -18.81 6.64
CA ILE A 45 10.77 -19.98 7.11
C ILE A 45 10.34 -21.21 6.31
N ARG A 46 11.27 -21.75 5.53
CA ARG A 46 11.15 -22.94 4.68
C ARG A 46 11.88 -24.15 5.26
N GLU A 47 12.88 -23.91 6.10
CA GLU A 47 13.70 -24.95 6.69
C GLU A 47 14.17 -24.57 8.11
N GLU A 48 14.53 -25.59 8.88
CA GLU A 48 14.92 -25.43 10.28
C GLU A 48 16.15 -24.54 10.47
N ALA A 49 17.12 -24.60 9.54
CA ALA A 49 18.32 -23.81 9.58
C ALA A 49 18.03 -22.30 9.62
N GLN A 50 16.99 -21.85 8.92
CA GLN A 50 16.57 -20.44 8.92
C GLN A 50 16.03 -20.00 10.28
N LEU A 51 15.18 -20.82 10.91
CA LEU A 51 14.67 -20.53 12.27
C LEU A 51 15.81 -20.52 13.29
N ARG A 52 16.71 -21.52 13.23
CA ARG A 52 17.87 -21.62 14.12
C ARG A 52 18.81 -20.42 13.99
N SER A 53 19.05 -19.97 12.76
CA SER A 53 19.86 -18.76 12.50
C SER A 53 19.22 -17.54 13.15
N LEU A 54 17.92 -17.34 12.94
CA LEU A 54 17.18 -16.21 13.48
C LEU A 54 17.14 -16.21 15.02
N ALA A 55 16.91 -17.38 15.63
CA ALA A 55 16.91 -17.55 17.07
C ALA A 55 18.29 -17.39 17.70
N ARG A 56 19.37 -17.66 16.96
CA ARG A 56 20.75 -17.39 17.42
C ARG A 56 21.05 -15.90 17.44
N GLU A 57 20.60 -15.17 16.41
CA GLU A 57 20.84 -13.73 16.29
C GLU A 57 19.98 -12.93 17.27
N PHE A 58 18.71 -13.33 17.46
CA PHE A 58 17.73 -12.57 18.23
C PHE A 58 16.93 -13.44 19.23
N PRO A 59 17.57 -14.20 20.15
CA PRO A 59 16.90 -15.24 20.94
C PRO A 59 15.68 -14.76 21.72
N LYS A 60 15.78 -13.60 22.38
CA LYS A 60 14.72 -13.03 23.23
C LYS A 60 13.69 -12.19 22.48
N ARG A 61 13.84 -12.02 21.16
CA ARG A 61 12.95 -11.17 20.37
C ARG A 61 11.57 -11.81 20.29
N ILE A 62 10.55 -11.08 20.73
CA ILE A 62 9.15 -11.47 20.56
C ILE A 62 8.77 -11.29 19.10
N VAL A 63 8.23 -12.36 18.51
CA VAL A 63 7.81 -12.39 17.13
C VAL A 63 6.40 -12.95 17.01
N ARG A 64 5.72 -12.53 15.96
CA ARG A 64 4.49 -13.16 15.49
C ARG A 64 4.87 -14.25 14.50
N THR A 65 4.54 -15.49 14.82
CA THR A 65 4.67 -16.63 13.90
C THR A 65 3.29 -16.99 13.38
N ALA A 66 3.11 -17.03 12.07
CA ALA A 66 1.80 -17.23 11.46
C ALA A 66 1.84 -18.25 10.32
N LYS A 67 0.72 -18.96 10.14
CA LYS A 67 0.46 -19.78 8.96
C LYS A 67 0.48 -18.90 7.71
N MET A 68 1.19 -19.35 6.68
CA MET A 68 1.17 -18.66 5.39
C MET A 68 -0.18 -18.90 4.71
N ILE A 69 -0.83 -17.80 4.30
CA ILE A 69 -2.03 -17.85 3.47
C ILE A 69 -1.59 -17.65 2.02
N SER A 70 -1.99 -18.57 1.14
CA SER A 70 -1.82 -18.41 -0.30
C SER A 70 -2.89 -17.46 -0.82
N GLY A 71 -2.48 -16.47 -1.60
CA GLY A 71 -3.43 -15.51 -2.17
C GLY A 71 -2.74 -14.24 -2.67
N THR A 72 -3.56 -13.28 -3.06
CA THR A 72 -3.11 -11.97 -3.52
C THR A 72 -3.08 -10.97 -2.36
N ALA A 73 -2.03 -10.16 -2.28
CA ALA A 73 -1.91 -9.09 -1.29
C ALA A 73 -2.65 -7.82 -1.74
N TRP A 74 -3.40 -7.22 -0.80
CA TRP A 74 -4.20 -6.01 -1.03
C TRP A 74 -4.02 -5.02 0.10
N THR A 75 -4.23 -3.74 -0.19
CA THR A 75 -4.26 -2.66 0.80
C THR A 75 -5.51 -1.82 0.60
N ILE A 76 -6.22 -1.51 1.69
CA ILE A 76 -7.24 -0.45 1.73
C ILE A 76 -6.74 0.69 2.62
N ASN A 77 -7.08 1.92 2.25
CA ASN A 77 -6.80 3.09 3.07
C ASN A 77 -8.06 3.45 3.86
N ALA A 78 -7.89 4.04 5.03
CA ALA A 78 -9.00 4.49 5.86
C ALA A 78 -8.60 5.69 6.73
N CYS A 79 -9.59 6.39 7.29
CA CYS A 79 -9.40 7.49 8.22
C CYS A 79 -10.44 7.42 9.34
N VAL A 80 -9.98 7.36 10.59
CA VAL A 80 -10.83 7.54 11.77
C VAL A 80 -10.99 9.03 12.03
N THR A 81 -12.22 9.49 12.20
CA THR A 81 -12.59 10.86 12.55
C THR A 81 -13.55 10.86 13.74
N ARG A 82 -13.79 12.01 14.36
CA ARG A 82 -14.80 12.13 15.42
C ARG A 82 -16.23 11.85 14.96
N PHE A 83 -16.47 11.87 13.65
CA PHE A 83 -17.78 11.58 13.09
C PHE A 83 -17.93 10.13 12.61
N GLY A 84 -16.83 9.42 12.35
CA GLY A 84 -16.90 8.06 11.84
C GLY A 84 -15.62 7.60 11.16
N ILE A 85 -15.71 6.47 10.46
CA ILE A 85 -14.59 5.85 9.76
C ILE A 85 -14.89 5.89 8.25
N ASP A 86 -14.03 6.57 7.50
CA ASP A 86 -14.06 6.55 6.04
C ASP A 86 -12.99 5.58 5.51
N TYR A 87 -13.25 4.89 4.40
CA TYR A 87 -12.33 3.91 3.82
C TYR A 87 -12.52 3.76 2.32
N GLY A 88 -11.43 3.45 1.61
CA GLY A 88 -11.46 3.21 0.18
C GLY A 88 -10.08 3.07 -0.46
N GLY A 89 -10.07 3.07 -1.79
CA GLY A 89 -8.84 2.89 -2.55
C GLY A 89 -8.23 1.51 -2.35
N LEU A 90 -9.08 0.48 -2.34
CA LEU A 90 -8.64 -0.92 -2.32
C LEU A 90 -7.75 -1.18 -3.54
N SER A 91 -6.51 -1.56 -3.29
CA SER A 91 -5.50 -1.74 -4.33
C SER A 91 -4.78 -3.07 -4.15
N LYS A 92 -4.56 -3.77 -5.27
CA LYS A 92 -3.69 -4.93 -5.32
C LYS A 92 -2.26 -4.47 -5.12
N GLN A 93 -1.54 -5.07 -4.18
CA GLN A 93 -0.12 -4.81 -4.02
C GLN A 93 0.66 -5.46 -5.16
N ILE A 94 1.54 -4.68 -5.79
CA ILE A 94 2.49 -5.20 -6.76
C ILE A 94 3.77 -5.52 -5.99
N THR A 95 4.15 -6.79 -5.92
CA THR A 95 5.27 -7.29 -5.11
C THR A 95 6.27 -8.08 -5.97
N GLY A 96 7.51 -8.20 -5.50
CA GLY A 96 8.46 -9.20 -6.00
C GLY A 96 8.95 -9.05 -7.45
N ILE A 97 8.68 -7.93 -8.14
CA ILE A 97 9.13 -7.74 -9.52
C ILE A 97 10.65 -7.60 -9.57
N LYS A 98 11.30 -8.56 -10.24
CA LYS A 98 12.75 -8.57 -10.47
C LYS A 98 13.21 -7.28 -11.15
N GLY A 99 14.28 -6.69 -10.62
CA GLY A 99 14.83 -5.42 -11.12
C GLY A 99 14.17 -4.16 -10.56
N LEU A 100 13.11 -4.29 -9.76
CA LEU A 100 12.48 -3.18 -9.03
C LEU A 100 12.65 -3.29 -7.51
N THR A 101 12.76 -4.52 -7.00
CA THR A 101 13.05 -4.82 -5.60
C THR A 101 13.99 -6.02 -5.50
N LYS A 102 14.70 -6.13 -4.36
CA LYS A 102 15.47 -7.31 -3.96
C LYS A 102 14.69 -8.25 -3.04
N MET A 103 13.64 -7.75 -2.40
CA MET A 103 12.87 -8.49 -1.40
C MET A 103 11.69 -9.19 -2.07
N GLU A 104 11.54 -10.50 -1.83
CA GLU A 104 10.44 -11.32 -2.37
C GLU A 104 9.07 -10.72 -2.01
N GLY A 105 8.88 -10.31 -0.75
CA GLY A 105 7.68 -9.62 -0.27
C GLY A 105 7.70 -8.10 -0.42
N GLY A 106 8.69 -7.52 -1.09
CA GLY A 106 8.82 -6.07 -1.19
C GLY A 106 7.78 -5.47 -2.13
N THR A 107 6.91 -4.59 -1.61
CA THR A 107 5.95 -3.85 -2.42
C THR A 107 6.65 -2.82 -3.30
N VAL A 108 6.45 -2.98 -4.60
CA VAL A 108 6.95 -2.10 -5.67
C VAL A 108 5.82 -1.31 -6.33
N GLY A 109 4.58 -1.37 -5.84
CA GLY A 109 3.50 -0.61 -6.43
C GLY A 109 2.12 -1.01 -5.95
N ASN A 110 1.11 -0.37 -6.52
CA ASN A 110 -0.29 -0.59 -6.24
C ASN A 110 -1.07 -0.53 -7.55
N ASP A 111 -2.05 -1.42 -7.72
CA ASP A 111 -3.01 -1.38 -8.82
C ASP A 111 -4.43 -1.31 -8.26
N TRP A 112 -5.07 -0.15 -8.40
CA TRP A 112 -6.45 0.07 -7.99
C TRP A 112 -7.45 -0.52 -8.99
N SER A 113 -7.04 -0.67 -10.26
CA SER A 113 -7.88 -1.19 -11.33
C SER A 113 -8.19 -2.67 -11.12
N ALA A 114 -7.30 -3.38 -10.42
CA ALA A 114 -7.44 -4.81 -10.13
C ALA A 114 -8.70 -5.13 -9.31
N SER A 115 -9.21 -4.19 -8.51
CA SER A 115 -10.39 -4.38 -7.66
C SER A 115 -11.66 -4.72 -8.46
N LYS A 116 -11.72 -4.40 -9.76
CA LYS A 116 -12.84 -4.77 -10.65
C LYS A 116 -13.03 -6.27 -10.84
N HIS A 117 -12.02 -7.04 -10.50
CA HIS A 117 -12.03 -8.50 -10.63
C HIS A 117 -12.45 -9.21 -9.33
N LEU A 118 -12.66 -8.47 -8.24
CA LEU A 118 -13.16 -9.03 -6.98
C LEU A 118 -14.69 -9.10 -7.00
N ASP A 119 -15.24 -10.19 -6.47
CA ASP A 119 -16.68 -10.31 -6.31
C ASP A 119 -17.21 -9.45 -5.14
N SER A 120 -18.52 -9.24 -5.12
CA SER A 120 -19.16 -8.42 -4.07
C SER A 120 -19.01 -9.03 -2.67
N SER A 121 -18.91 -10.36 -2.56
CA SER A 121 -18.74 -11.05 -1.27
C SER A 121 -17.39 -10.70 -0.64
N THR A 122 -16.33 -10.78 -1.42
CA THR A 122 -14.96 -10.44 -1.06
C THR A 122 -14.85 -8.97 -0.68
N ILE A 123 -15.44 -8.08 -1.49
CA ILE A 123 -15.48 -6.65 -1.20
C ILE A 123 -16.18 -6.38 0.14
N ASN A 124 -17.32 -7.02 0.41
CA ASN A 124 -18.05 -6.87 1.66
C ASN A 124 -17.23 -7.36 2.87
N GLN A 125 -16.47 -8.44 2.73
CA GLN A 125 -15.56 -8.91 3.78
C GLN A 125 -14.47 -7.86 4.09
N VAL A 126 -13.82 -7.31 3.05
CA VAL A 126 -12.78 -6.27 3.20
C VAL A 126 -13.33 -5.04 3.93
N THR A 127 -14.48 -4.53 3.50
CA THR A 127 -15.07 -3.31 4.06
C THR A 127 -15.53 -3.50 5.49
N GLU A 128 -16.20 -4.62 5.79
CA GLU A 128 -16.68 -4.92 7.13
C GLU A 128 -15.52 -5.12 8.12
N MET A 129 -14.45 -5.80 7.71
CA MET A 129 -13.24 -5.93 8.55
C MET A 129 -12.57 -4.58 8.78
N THR A 130 -12.45 -3.75 7.73
CA THR A 130 -11.87 -2.39 7.84
C THR A 130 -12.66 -1.51 8.81
N ARG A 131 -13.99 -1.53 8.70
CA ARG A 131 -14.90 -0.77 9.57
C ARG A 131 -14.78 -1.23 11.02
N ARG A 132 -14.71 -2.54 11.27
CA ARG A 132 -14.50 -3.10 12.63
C ARG A 132 -13.15 -2.67 13.20
N ILE A 133 -12.08 -2.76 12.42
CA ILE A 133 -10.73 -2.32 12.84
C ILE A 133 -10.76 -0.83 13.19
N GLY A 134 -11.30 0.02 12.32
CA GLY A 134 -11.43 1.46 12.58
C GLY A 134 -12.24 1.75 13.85
N SER A 135 -13.27 0.96 14.14
CA SER A 135 -14.09 1.12 15.35
C SER A 135 -13.31 0.77 16.62
N GLU A 136 -12.51 -0.30 16.60
CA GLU A 136 -11.63 -0.64 17.72
C GLU A 136 -10.51 0.39 17.90
N MET A 137 -9.96 0.93 16.80
CA MET A 137 -8.99 2.02 16.84
C MET A 137 -9.59 3.29 17.46
N TYR A 138 -10.81 3.67 17.07
CA TYR A 138 -11.52 4.80 17.66
C TYR A 138 -11.73 4.63 19.17
N LYS A 139 -12.18 3.44 19.62
CA LYS A 139 -12.32 3.12 21.06
C LYS A 139 -10.99 3.20 21.81
N ALA A 140 -9.87 2.95 21.13
CA ALA A 140 -8.52 3.11 21.64
C ALA A 140 -7.99 4.56 21.56
N ASN A 141 -8.86 5.55 21.31
CA ASN A 141 -8.54 6.97 21.14
C ASN A 141 -7.62 7.27 19.95
N TYR A 142 -7.67 6.46 18.90
CA TYR A 142 -6.98 6.76 17.65
C TYR A 142 -7.82 7.66 16.75
N SER A 143 -7.18 8.69 16.21
CA SER A 143 -7.73 9.59 15.19
C SER A 143 -6.75 9.73 14.04
N GLY A 144 -7.25 9.70 12.80
CA GLY A 144 -6.45 9.90 11.59
C GLY A 144 -6.35 8.69 10.65
N ILE A 145 -5.40 8.77 9.71
CA ILE A 145 -5.28 7.83 8.60
C ILE A 145 -4.62 6.54 9.06
N PHE A 146 -5.23 5.43 8.69
CA PHE A 146 -4.65 4.09 8.81
C PHE A 146 -4.77 3.33 7.48
N GLY A 147 -4.05 2.23 7.36
CA GLY A 147 -4.18 1.29 6.25
C GLY A 147 -4.32 -0.13 6.77
N VAL A 148 -5.08 -0.95 6.05
CA VAL A 148 -5.21 -2.38 6.37
C VAL A 148 -4.72 -3.18 5.17
N ASP A 149 -3.79 -4.09 5.44
CA ASP A 149 -3.27 -5.01 4.44
C ASP A 149 -3.93 -6.38 4.62
N PHE A 150 -4.29 -7.00 3.50
CA PHE A 150 -5.00 -8.28 3.42
C PHE A 150 -4.27 -9.26 2.52
N ILE A 151 -4.50 -10.55 2.75
CA ILE A 151 -4.42 -11.59 1.73
C ILE A 151 -5.85 -12.00 1.37
N ILE A 152 -6.15 -12.03 0.08
CA ILE A 152 -7.38 -12.60 -0.48
C ILE A 152 -6.97 -13.90 -1.17
N ASP A 153 -7.47 -15.03 -0.66
CA ASP A 153 -7.16 -16.34 -1.25
C ASP A 153 -7.94 -16.62 -2.53
N ASP A 154 -7.66 -17.74 -3.18
CA ASP A 154 -8.30 -18.13 -4.44
C ASP A 154 -9.80 -18.43 -4.29
N GLY A 155 -10.27 -18.66 -3.05
CA GLY A 155 -11.68 -18.85 -2.71
C GLY A 155 -12.42 -17.55 -2.41
N GLY A 156 -11.73 -16.40 -2.40
CA GLY A 156 -12.31 -15.09 -2.04
C GLY A 156 -12.36 -14.83 -0.52
N GLU A 157 -11.73 -15.67 0.30
CA GLU A 157 -11.65 -15.46 1.74
C GLU A 157 -10.59 -14.41 2.05
N VAL A 158 -10.98 -13.44 2.88
CA VAL A 158 -10.12 -12.29 3.24
C VAL A 158 -9.48 -12.54 4.60
N PHE A 159 -8.17 -12.31 4.69
CA PHE A 159 -7.37 -12.41 5.90
C PHE A 159 -6.60 -11.11 6.14
N VAL A 160 -6.77 -10.50 7.30
CA VAL A 160 -6.00 -9.32 7.70
C VAL A 160 -4.58 -9.75 8.08
N ILE A 161 -3.57 -9.15 7.44
CA ILE A 161 -2.17 -9.45 7.71
C ILE A 161 -1.43 -8.35 8.48
N GLU A 162 -1.84 -7.09 8.30
CA GLU A 162 -1.22 -5.94 8.98
C GLU A 162 -2.22 -4.78 9.12
N VAL A 163 -2.21 -4.12 10.27
CA VAL A 163 -2.90 -2.84 10.49
C VAL A 163 -1.84 -1.76 10.69
N ASN A 164 -1.77 -0.85 9.72
CA ASN A 164 -0.84 0.26 9.71
C ASN A 164 -1.52 1.48 10.35
N ALA A 165 -1.26 1.77 11.63
CA ALA A 165 -1.79 2.94 12.34
C ALA A 165 -1.12 4.27 11.91
N ARG A 166 -0.95 4.45 10.60
CA ARG A 166 -0.32 5.60 9.94
C ARG A 166 -0.71 5.62 8.45
N PRO A 167 -0.47 6.74 7.74
CA PRO A 167 -0.50 6.75 6.28
C PRO A 167 0.41 5.65 5.68
N VAL A 168 -0.14 4.86 4.76
CA VAL A 168 0.58 3.85 3.98
C VAL A 168 1.01 4.40 2.62
N ALA A 169 1.98 3.79 1.94
CA ALA A 169 2.57 4.35 0.72
C ALA A 169 1.56 4.61 -0.43
N SER A 170 0.45 3.86 -0.47
CA SER A 170 -0.65 4.03 -1.42
C SER A 170 -1.41 5.36 -1.25
N ILE A 171 -1.39 5.95 -0.04
CA ILE A 171 -2.24 7.08 0.32
C ILE A 171 -2.01 8.31 -0.56
N SER A 172 -0.77 8.63 -0.91
CA SER A 172 -0.44 9.81 -1.70
C SER A 172 -1.04 9.75 -3.10
N MET A 173 -1.09 8.55 -3.70
CA MET A 173 -1.70 8.33 -5.00
C MET A 173 -3.23 8.29 -4.88
N HIS A 174 -3.75 7.59 -3.87
CA HIS A 174 -5.19 7.52 -3.61
C HIS A 174 -5.81 8.92 -3.41
N ASN A 175 -5.16 9.83 -2.69
CA ASN A 175 -5.69 11.20 -2.54
C ASN A 175 -5.77 11.97 -3.86
N LYS A 176 -4.81 11.77 -4.79
CA LYS A 176 -4.86 12.40 -6.12
C LYS A 176 -6.05 11.87 -6.93
N ILE A 177 -6.25 10.55 -6.87
CA ILE A 177 -7.42 9.90 -7.47
C ILE A 177 -8.71 10.46 -6.86
N MET A 178 -8.81 10.58 -5.53
CA MET A 178 -9.99 11.15 -4.87
C MET A 178 -10.30 12.56 -5.39
N LEU A 179 -9.28 13.41 -5.52
CA LEU A 179 -9.45 14.75 -6.11
C LEU A 179 -10.01 14.70 -7.55
N GLN A 180 -9.53 13.79 -8.39
CA GLN A 180 -10.06 13.58 -9.75
C GLN A 180 -11.55 13.28 -9.77
N HIS A 181 -11.98 12.46 -8.81
CA HIS A 181 -13.37 12.04 -8.68
C HIS A 181 -14.21 13.03 -7.85
N LYS A 182 -13.68 14.23 -7.52
CA LYS A 182 -14.33 15.25 -6.68
C LYS A 182 -14.71 14.74 -5.29
N LEU A 183 -13.87 13.86 -4.76
CA LEU A 183 -14.01 13.24 -3.46
C LEU A 183 -13.12 13.92 -2.42
N ILE A 184 -13.45 13.75 -1.14
CA ILE A 184 -12.73 14.35 -0.01
C ILE A 184 -11.45 13.57 0.26
N PRO A 185 -10.25 14.16 0.07
CA PRO A 185 -9.01 13.45 0.32
C PRO A 185 -8.85 13.07 1.80
N PHE A 186 -8.40 11.85 2.11
CA PHE A 186 -8.14 11.42 3.50
C PHE A 186 -7.12 12.29 4.24
N HIS A 187 -6.16 12.92 3.56
CA HIS A 187 -5.29 13.90 4.22
C HIS A 187 -6.04 15.13 4.69
N LEU A 188 -7.10 15.55 3.99
CA LEU A 188 -7.94 16.67 4.41
C LEU A 188 -8.73 16.29 5.66
N LEU A 189 -9.31 15.08 5.71
CA LEU A 189 -9.98 14.55 6.90
C LEU A 189 -9.01 14.45 8.09
N HIS A 190 -7.83 13.88 7.86
CA HIS A 190 -6.79 13.74 8.87
C HIS A 190 -6.42 15.07 9.51
N ILE A 191 -6.09 16.07 8.67
CA ILE A 191 -5.70 17.39 9.14
C ILE A 191 -6.86 18.06 9.89
N SER A 192 -8.08 17.97 9.35
CA SER A 192 -9.26 18.61 9.94
C SER A 192 -9.59 18.06 11.33
N GLU A 193 -9.34 16.78 11.58
CA GLU A 193 -9.54 16.14 12.88
C GLU A 193 -8.74 16.81 14.02
N PHE A 194 -7.60 17.40 13.69
CA PHE A 194 -6.71 18.05 14.66
C PHE A 194 -6.74 19.58 14.60
N LEU A 195 -7.42 20.18 13.61
CA LEU A 195 -7.46 21.65 13.45
C LEU A 195 -8.61 22.31 14.20
N PHE A 196 -9.74 21.62 14.36
CA PHE A 196 -10.97 22.26 14.82
C PHE A 196 -11.45 21.72 16.16
N ALA A 197 -11.81 22.63 17.05
CA ALA A 197 -12.40 22.30 18.34
C ALA A 197 -13.89 21.97 18.18
N SER A 198 -14.61 22.70 17.31
CA SER A 198 -16.04 22.48 17.08
C SER A 198 -16.33 21.68 15.80
N ASP A 199 -17.39 20.88 15.86
CA ASP A 199 -17.86 20.11 14.71
C ASP A 199 -18.34 21.00 13.56
N ALA A 200 -18.93 22.15 13.89
CA ALA A 200 -19.40 23.12 12.89
C ALA A 200 -18.24 23.74 12.09
N GLU A 201 -17.14 24.12 12.75
CA GLU A 201 -15.96 24.66 12.07
C GLU A 201 -15.28 23.61 11.19
N TYR A 202 -15.15 22.37 11.69
CA TYR A 202 -14.66 21.24 10.90
C TYR A 202 -15.46 21.11 9.61
N LEU A 203 -16.78 20.96 9.73
CA LEU A 203 -17.64 20.69 8.57
C LEU A 203 -17.68 21.87 7.60
N ASN A 204 -17.73 23.10 8.11
CA ASN A 204 -17.65 24.30 7.29
C ASN A 204 -16.34 24.35 6.49
N PHE A 205 -15.21 24.02 7.11
CA PHE A 205 -13.92 23.96 6.43
C PHE A 205 -13.92 22.92 5.31
N ILE A 206 -14.37 21.68 5.59
CA ILE A 206 -14.46 20.64 4.58
C ILE A 206 -15.38 21.06 3.42
N ASN A 207 -16.58 21.53 3.73
CA ASN A 207 -17.58 21.96 2.74
C ASN A 207 -17.02 23.08 1.86
N GLN A 208 -16.34 24.06 2.44
CA GLN A 208 -15.70 25.14 1.69
C GLN A 208 -14.58 24.65 0.77
N LYS A 209 -13.77 23.66 1.21
CA LYS A 209 -12.64 23.14 0.42
C LYS A 209 -13.03 22.15 -0.65
N THR A 210 -14.13 21.44 -0.46
CA THR A 210 -14.54 20.34 -1.33
C THR A 210 -15.79 20.65 -2.15
N GLY A 211 -16.52 21.72 -1.81
CA GLY A 211 -17.82 22.05 -2.41
C GLY A 211 -18.96 21.12 -1.95
N GLN A 212 -18.70 20.28 -0.94
CA GLN A 212 -19.69 19.39 -0.34
C GLN A 212 -20.61 20.18 0.60
N ASN A 213 -21.72 19.56 1.02
CA ASN A 213 -22.68 20.14 1.98
C ASN A 213 -22.94 19.18 3.14
N LEU A 214 -21.87 18.72 3.78
CA LEU A 214 -21.89 17.78 4.89
C LEU A 214 -22.46 18.41 6.16
N LYS A 215 -23.31 17.64 6.84
CA LYS A 215 -23.88 17.96 8.16
C LYS A 215 -23.41 16.95 9.21
N PRO A 216 -23.46 17.30 10.52
CA PRO A 216 -23.04 16.38 11.58
C PRO A 216 -23.74 15.03 11.50
N ALA A 217 -25.06 15.00 11.31
CA ALA A 217 -25.82 13.75 11.21
C ALA A 217 -25.45 12.89 9.98
N GLU A 218 -24.99 13.51 8.89
CA GLU A 218 -24.55 12.83 7.67
C GLU A 218 -23.15 12.25 7.82
N MET A 219 -22.30 12.91 8.60
CA MET A 219 -20.98 12.38 8.96
C MET A 219 -21.04 11.36 10.10
N THR A 220 -22.01 11.47 11.01
CA THR A 220 -22.26 10.52 12.12
C THR A 220 -23.00 9.25 11.67
N ALA A 221 -23.55 9.25 10.45
CA ALA A 221 -24.16 8.07 9.85
C ALA A 221 -23.08 7.03 9.52
N PHE A 222 -22.71 6.23 10.53
CA PHE A 222 -21.79 5.10 10.54
C PHE A 222 -22.03 4.02 9.45
N ILE A 223 -22.99 4.23 8.54
CA ILE A 223 -23.64 3.22 7.70
C ILE A 223 -23.96 3.70 6.27
N GLN A 224 -23.83 4.97 5.90
CA GLN A 224 -23.97 5.33 4.48
C GLN A 224 -22.61 5.59 3.87
N ASP A 225 -22.26 4.73 2.92
CA ASP A 225 -21.30 5.03 1.86
C ASP A 225 -21.54 6.48 1.44
N LEU A 226 -20.70 7.41 1.89
CA LEU A 226 -20.77 8.79 1.44
C LEU A 226 -20.58 8.88 -0.10
N ASN A 227 -20.30 7.77 -0.80
CA ASN A 227 -19.73 7.76 -2.14
C ASN A 227 -18.45 8.61 -2.21
N ILE A 228 -17.80 8.86 -1.06
CA ILE A 228 -16.63 9.74 -0.93
C ILE A 228 -15.30 8.98 -1.04
N ALA A 229 -15.27 7.66 -0.95
CA ALA A 229 -14.09 6.89 -1.28
C ALA A 229 -14.54 5.63 -2.02
N SER A 230 -14.61 5.70 -3.34
CA SER A 230 -15.11 4.61 -4.14
C SER A 230 -14.30 3.33 -3.88
N ILE A 231 -14.96 2.31 -3.33
CA ILE A 231 -14.54 0.91 -3.51
C ILE A 231 -14.77 0.50 -4.97
N LYS A 232 -15.53 1.30 -5.74
CA LYS A 232 -15.61 1.12 -7.19
C LYS A 232 -14.20 1.09 -7.76
N PRO A 233 -13.96 0.21 -8.74
CA PRO A 233 -12.66 0.13 -9.36
C PRO A 233 -12.24 1.48 -9.92
N ILE A 234 -11.07 1.92 -9.49
CA ILE A 234 -10.42 3.11 -10.03
C ILE A 234 -9.42 2.61 -11.06
N GLU A 235 -9.49 3.13 -12.28
CA GLU A 235 -8.49 2.87 -13.30
C GLU A 235 -7.23 3.69 -13.01
N ALA A 236 -6.38 3.11 -12.16
CA ALA A 236 -5.10 3.68 -11.82
C ALA A 236 -4.16 2.60 -11.33
N SER A 237 -2.87 2.78 -11.62
CA SER A 237 -1.82 2.03 -10.96
C SER A 237 -0.54 2.85 -10.84
N GLN A 238 0.34 2.41 -9.95
CA GLN A 238 1.67 2.96 -9.81
C GLN A 238 2.70 1.84 -9.61
N ILE A 239 3.90 2.07 -10.11
CA ILE A 239 5.07 1.24 -9.83
C ILE A 239 6.25 2.11 -9.41
N ILE A 240 7.02 1.63 -8.45
CA ILE A 240 8.11 2.31 -7.78
C ILE A 240 9.39 1.58 -8.13
N LEU A 241 10.33 2.33 -8.70
CA LEU A 241 11.68 1.88 -8.97
C LEU A 241 12.55 2.20 -7.74
N ARG A 242 13.18 1.17 -7.15
CA ARG A 242 14.07 1.34 -6.00
C ARG A 242 15.52 1.09 -6.39
N ASN A 243 16.45 1.61 -5.59
CA ASN A 243 17.85 1.23 -5.66
C ASN A 243 17.98 -0.24 -5.23
N THR A 244 18.20 -1.13 -6.19
CA THR A 244 18.40 -2.55 -5.96
C THR A 244 19.86 -2.92 -5.71
N SER A 245 20.77 -1.98 -5.49
CA SER A 245 22.14 -2.24 -5.03
C SER A 245 22.20 -2.41 -3.51
N ASN A 246 23.26 -3.05 -3.01
CA ASN A 246 23.56 -3.08 -1.55
C ASN A 246 24.32 -1.83 -1.11
N GLN A 247 24.62 -0.94 -2.04
CA GLN A 247 25.36 0.28 -1.84
C GLN A 247 24.54 1.47 -2.31
N GLU A 248 24.95 2.65 -1.86
CA GLU A 248 24.40 3.89 -2.39
C GLU A 248 24.70 4.04 -3.89
N GLU A 249 23.71 4.54 -4.63
CA GLU A 249 23.84 4.83 -6.06
C GLU A 249 23.60 6.31 -6.31
N LYS A 250 24.22 6.85 -7.35
CA LYS A 250 24.07 8.26 -7.72
C LYS A 250 23.31 8.39 -9.03
N VAL A 251 22.36 9.32 -9.08
CA VAL A 251 21.68 9.69 -10.31
C VAL A 251 22.66 10.45 -11.21
N LYS A 252 23.12 9.81 -12.30
CA LYS A 252 24.10 10.40 -13.23
C LYS A 252 23.44 11.04 -14.45
N LYS A 253 22.33 10.47 -14.92
CA LYS A 253 21.61 10.96 -16.10
C LYS A 253 20.39 11.76 -15.68
N LYS A 254 20.16 12.89 -16.35
CA LYS A 254 18.88 13.60 -16.23
C LYS A 254 17.83 12.81 -16.99
N ILE A 255 16.75 12.46 -16.31
CA ILE A 255 15.54 11.90 -16.92
C ILE A 255 14.45 12.89 -16.55
N GLU A 256 13.78 13.42 -17.57
CA GLU A 256 12.75 14.42 -17.37
C GLU A 256 11.58 13.80 -16.59
N SER A 257 11.14 14.46 -15.52
CA SER A 257 9.85 14.12 -14.93
C SER A 257 8.74 14.72 -15.79
N GLY A 258 7.66 13.99 -16.02
CA GLY A 258 6.58 14.44 -16.89
C GLY A 258 5.72 13.32 -17.44
N VAL A 259 4.92 13.66 -18.43
CA VAL A 259 4.08 12.72 -19.17
C VAL A 259 4.92 12.07 -20.27
N TYR A 260 4.77 10.77 -20.39
CA TYR A 260 5.44 9.88 -21.34
C TYR A 260 4.41 9.07 -22.09
N ASN A 261 4.81 8.54 -23.24
CA ASN A 261 4.16 7.42 -23.91
C ASN A 261 5.23 6.37 -24.29
N GLN A 262 4.85 5.34 -25.06
CA GLN A 262 5.78 4.30 -25.52
C GLN A 262 7.00 4.83 -26.31
N ASN A 263 6.87 6.01 -26.93
CA ASN A 263 7.93 6.63 -27.74
C ASN A 263 8.89 7.47 -26.88
N GLY A 264 8.46 8.04 -25.77
CA GLY A 264 9.33 8.81 -24.86
C GLY A 264 8.58 9.88 -24.08
N TRP A 265 9.32 10.91 -23.66
CA TRP A 265 8.76 12.07 -22.99
C TRP A 265 7.89 12.87 -23.96
N VAL A 266 6.73 13.32 -23.49
CA VAL A 266 5.74 14.07 -24.27
C VAL A 266 5.67 15.52 -23.79
N ARG A 267 5.48 15.73 -22.47
CA ARG A 267 5.33 17.07 -21.87
C ARG A 267 5.64 17.07 -20.38
N SER A 268 5.83 18.26 -19.82
CA SER A 268 5.98 18.46 -18.38
C SER A 268 4.73 18.03 -17.62
N GLY A 269 4.90 17.45 -16.43
CA GLY A 269 3.79 17.10 -15.56
C GLY A 269 4.22 16.49 -14.23
N TYR A 270 3.33 16.53 -13.23
CA TYR A 270 3.64 16.09 -11.86
C TYR A 270 2.48 15.35 -11.17
N SER A 271 1.30 15.28 -11.80
CA SER A 271 0.12 14.59 -11.29
C SER A 271 -0.47 13.65 -12.34
N ILE A 272 -1.17 12.62 -11.88
CA ILE A 272 -1.93 11.68 -12.73
C ILE A 272 -2.98 12.41 -13.58
N ASP A 273 -3.45 13.58 -13.14
CA ASP A 273 -4.32 14.49 -13.88
C ASP A 273 -3.76 14.97 -15.21
N HIS A 274 -2.43 15.01 -15.33
CA HIS A 274 -1.79 15.51 -16.53
C HIS A 274 -1.74 14.45 -17.64
N ILE A 275 -2.13 13.20 -17.37
CA ILE A 275 -2.32 12.15 -18.37
C ILE A 275 -3.63 12.45 -19.12
N GLN A 276 -3.53 12.71 -20.42
CA GLN A 276 -4.65 13.14 -21.26
C GLN A 276 -5.12 12.02 -22.18
N GLU A 277 -4.18 11.19 -22.66
CA GLU A 277 -4.47 10.09 -23.59
C GLU A 277 -4.30 8.73 -22.91
N GLU A 278 -4.98 7.71 -23.42
CA GLU A 278 -4.94 6.33 -22.88
C GLU A 278 -3.54 5.70 -22.96
N ASN A 279 -2.73 6.11 -23.95
CA ASN A 279 -1.38 5.58 -24.15
C ASN A 279 -0.30 6.33 -23.33
N GLU A 280 -0.71 7.29 -22.50
CA GLU A 280 0.18 8.13 -21.72
C GLU A 280 0.30 7.69 -20.26
N PHE A 281 1.46 7.98 -19.67
CA PHE A 281 1.74 7.71 -18.27
C PHE A 281 2.68 8.76 -17.69
N LEU A 282 2.60 8.97 -16.37
CA LEU A 282 3.45 9.91 -15.66
C LEU A 282 4.72 9.22 -15.18
N VAL A 283 5.88 9.81 -15.44
CA VAL A 283 7.16 9.43 -14.86
C VAL A 283 7.59 10.52 -13.88
N GLN A 284 7.91 10.13 -12.66
CA GLN A 284 8.57 10.99 -11.68
C GLN A 284 9.92 10.36 -11.33
N TYR A 285 10.99 11.13 -11.45
CA TYR A 285 12.35 10.60 -11.32
C TYR A 285 13.23 11.50 -10.46
N ALA A 286 14.14 10.89 -9.72
CA ALA A 286 15.07 11.61 -8.85
C ALA A 286 15.96 12.58 -9.63
N GLU A 287 16.23 13.73 -9.02
CA GLU A 287 17.09 14.77 -9.57
C GLU A 287 18.53 14.29 -9.81
N LYS A 288 19.17 14.86 -10.83
CA LYS A 288 20.57 14.56 -11.15
C LYS A 288 21.47 14.91 -9.96
N LYS A 289 22.47 14.06 -9.71
CA LYS A 289 23.41 14.10 -8.57
C LYS A 289 22.83 13.67 -7.22
N ARG A 290 21.54 13.35 -7.11
CA ARG A 290 20.99 12.77 -5.87
C ARG A 290 21.65 11.43 -5.58
N THR A 291 22.05 11.23 -4.32
CA THR A 291 22.47 9.93 -3.79
C THR A 291 21.24 9.19 -3.29
N ILE A 292 21.10 7.92 -3.67
CA ILE A 292 19.97 7.06 -3.34
C ILE A 292 20.50 5.89 -2.51
N SER A 293 20.08 5.81 -1.26
CA SER A 293 20.46 4.71 -0.37
C SER A 293 19.82 3.38 -0.83
N PRO A 294 20.37 2.22 -0.42
CA PRO A 294 19.78 0.91 -0.73
C PRO A 294 18.28 0.86 -0.40
N ASN A 295 17.50 0.20 -1.26
CA ASN A 295 16.04 0.06 -1.15
C ASN A 295 15.23 1.37 -1.17
N SER A 296 15.87 2.53 -1.31
CA SER A 296 15.19 3.82 -1.43
C SER A 296 14.67 4.03 -2.84
N GLU A 297 13.62 4.83 -2.97
CA GLU A 297 13.01 5.16 -4.26
C GLU A 297 13.95 6.00 -5.14
N VAL A 298 14.08 5.56 -6.38
CA VAL A 298 14.77 6.25 -7.48
C VAL A 298 13.78 7.04 -8.31
N GLY A 299 12.59 6.48 -8.52
CA GLY A 299 11.50 7.12 -9.25
C GLY A 299 10.28 6.22 -9.30
N ARG A 300 9.23 6.69 -9.97
CA ARG A 300 7.97 5.96 -10.11
C ARG A 300 7.30 6.25 -11.45
N ILE A 301 6.45 5.32 -11.85
CA ILE A 301 5.52 5.47 -12.96
C ILE A 301 4.10 5.41 -12.40
N GLN A 302 3.22 6.30 -12.87
CA GLN A 302 1.79 6.30 -12.58
C GLN A 302 1.01 6.28 -13.89
N ALA A 303 -0.05 5.46 -13.96
CA ALA A 303 -0.87 5.30 -15.16
C ALA A 303 -2.36 5.27 -14.77
N LYS A 304 -3.24 5.59 -15.73
CA LYS A 304 -4.71 5.48 -15.59
C LYS A 304 -5.23 4.09 -15.99
N GLU A 305 -4.41 3.07 -15.75
CA GLU A 305 -4.62 1.69 -16.16
C GLU A 305 -3.65 0.78 -15.40
N SER A 306 -3.80 -0.53 -15.52
CA SER A 306 -2.87 -1.51 -14.95
C SER A 306 -1.51 -1.48 -15.66
N ILE A 307 -0.44 -1.23 -14.89
CA ILE A 307 0.96 -1.35 -15.39
C ILE A 307 1.37 -2.81 -15.56
N ILE A 308 0.68 -3.73 -14.87
CA ILE A 308 0.97 -5.15 -14.79
C ILE A 308 -0.14 -5.93 -15.48
N ASN A 309 0.24 -6.89 -16.33
CA ASN A 309 -0.67 -7.79 -17.02
C ASN A 309 -1.18 -8.91 -16.08
N GLN A 310 -2.07 -9.77 -16.59
CA GLN A 310 -2.63 -10.89 -15.80
C GLN A 310 -1.57 -11.88 -15.31
N ASP A 311 -0.44 -12.01 -16.02
CA ASP A 311 0.69 -12.87 -15.63
C ASP A 311 1.63 -12.24 -14.59
N GLY A 312 1.31 -11.04 -14.08
CA GLY A 312 2.17 -10.34 -13.14
C GLY A 312 3.40 -9.67 -13.79
N LYS A 313 3.43 -9.53 -15.13
CA LYS A 313 4.52 -8.90 -15.89
C LYS A 313 4.19 -7.46 -16.26
N ILE A 314 5.21 -6.63 -16.34
CA ILE A 314 5.05 -5.24 -16.79
C ILE A 314 4.62 -5.21 -18.27
N GLU A 315 3.65 -4.36 -18.58
CA GLU A 315 3.18 -4.14 -19.94
C GLU A 315 4.25 -3.48 -20.82
N LYS A 316 4.29 -3.87 -22.11
CA LYS A 316 5.40 -3.54 -23.02
C LYS A 316 5.65 -2.03 -23.16
N LYS A 317 4.59 -1.21 -23.10
CA LYS A 317 4.68 0.25 -23.24
C LYS A 317 5.51 0.92 -22.13
N PHE A 318 5.59 0.33 -20.95
CA PHE A 318 6.35 0.89 -19.82
C PHE A 318 7.84 0.48 -19.85
N HIS A 319 8.19 -0.59 -20.57
CA HIS A 319 9.56 -1.14 -20.58
C HIS A 319 10.64 -0.12 -20.97
N LYS A 320 10.38 0.70 -21.99
CA LYS A 320 11.35 1.70 -22.46
C LYS A 320 11.65 2.74 -21.37
N ALA A 321 10.61 3.21 -20.68
CA ALA A 321 10.75 4.17 -19.59
C ALA A 321 11.48 3.56 -18.38
N ILE A 322 11.08 2.37 -17.96
CA ILE A 322 11.70 1.64 -16.84
C ILE A 322 13.17 1.37 -17.12
N LYS A 323 13.51 0.87 -18.31
CA LYS A 323 14.91 0.63 -18.70
C LYS A 323 15.72 1.92 -18.68
N LYS A 324 15.15 3.03 -19.17
CA LYS A 324 15.81 4.36 -19.15
C LYS A 324 16.05 4.81 -17.70
N MET A 325 15.07 4.63 -16.81
CA MET A 325 15.18 4.92 -15.38
C MET A 325 16.28 4.10 -14.69
N GLN A 326 16.30 2.78 -14.90
CA GLN A 326 17.33 1.89 -14.34
C GLN A 326 18.74 2.26 -14.82
N GLN A 327 18.89 2.67 -16.08
CA GLN A 327 20.18 3.10 -16.65
C GLN A 327 20.60 4.52 -16.22
N GLY A 328 19.77 5.22 -15.45
CA GLY A 328 20.02 6.59 -14.97
C GLY A 328 20.82 6.66 -13.67
N ILE A 329 20.88 5.56 -12.94
CA ILE A 329 21.65 5.40 -11.69
C ILE A 329 22.89 4.52 -11.93
N THR A 330 23.94 4.78 -11.16
CA THR A 330 25.17 3.97 -11.14
C THR A 330 25.72 3.91 -9.73
N LYS A 331 26.38 2.81 -9.38
CA LYS A 331 27.14 2.66 -8.13
C LYS A 331 28.09 3.85 -7.92
N LEU A 332 28.20 4.29 -6.67
CA LEU A 332 29.29 5.16 -6.27
C LEU A 332 30.59 4.33 -6.32
N SER A 333 31.51 4.75 -7.19
CA SER A 333 32.87 4.22 -7.31
C SER A 333 33.72 4.63 -6.12
#